data_AF-A0A7S4CJH1-F1
#
_entry.id   AF-A0A7S4CJH1-F1
#
_cell.length_a   1.000
_cell.length_b   1.000
_cell.length_c   1.000
_cell.angle_alpha   90.00
_cell.angle_beta   90.00
_cell.angle_gamma   90.00
#
_symmetry.space_group_name_H-M   'P 1'
#
loop_
_entity.id
_entity.type
_entity.pdbx_description
1 polymer ?
#
loop_
_entity_poly.entity_id
_entity_poly.type
_entity_poly.pdbx_seq_one_letter_code
_entity_poly.pdbx_strand_id
1 'polypeptide(L)'
;VRRLDRLHPHPRDRLPLTFDERTHVFEYEGSRRRIVSVTTYAKQFCRAFDADEVLDAEYHKWQREEHPKYRGMTREAIRDLWAREGRHAREHGTAVHKAIEQLLNGEEVDPRLRGAPEIEQMQQFLEDQDIVP
;
A
#
# COMPACT_ATOMS: atom_id res chain seq x y z
N VAL A 1 8.83 22.31 -3.30
CA VAL A 1 7.36 22.45 -3.26
C VAL A 1 6.85 21.84 -4.55
N ARG A 2 6.02 20.81 -4.46
CA ARG A 2 5.54 20.09 -5.65
C ARG A 2 4.49 20.93 -6.39
N ARG A 3 4.14 20.52 -7.60
CA ARG A 3 3.23 21.27 -8.47
C ARG A 3 1.85 21.41 -7.83
N LEU A 4 1.28 20.32 -7.31
CA LEU A 4 -0.07 20.30 -6.73
C LEU A 4 -0.17 21.14 -5.46
N ASP A 5 0.87 21.16 -4.61
CA ASP A 5 0.91 22.02 -3.41
C ASP A 5 0.68 23.51 -3.75
N ARG A 6 1.12 23.92 -4.95
CA ARG A 6 0.96 25.31 -5.43
C ARG A 6 -0.39 25.55 -6.08
N LEU A 7 -0.94 24.57 -6.78
CA LEU A 7 -2.19 24.69 -7.54
C LEU A 7 -3.43 24.52 -6.64
N HIS A 8 -3.33 23.66 -5.62
CA HIS A 8 -4.44 23.30 -4.74
C HIS A 8 -4.09 23.52 -3.26
N PRO A 9 -3.67 24.74 -2.87
CA PRO A 9 -3.34 25.00 -1.48
C PRO A 9 -4.59 24.85 -0.60
N HIS A 10 -4.47 24.12 0.50
CA HIS A 10 -5.56 23.92 1.45
C HIS A 10 -5.25 24.64 2.78
N PRO A 11 -6.24 25.25 3.46
CA PRO A 11 -6.00 25.93 4.75
C PRO A 11 -5.35 25.04 5.82
N ARG A 12 -5.55 23.72 5.75
CA ARG A 12 -4.95 22.74 6.68
C ARG A 12 -3.46 22.50 6.45
N ASP A 13 -2.91 22.88 5.30
CA ASP A 13 -1.46 22.71 5.02
C ASP A 13 -0.61 23.63 5.90
N ARG A 14 -1.23 24.63 6.54
CA ARG A 14 -0.61 25.55 7.50
C ARG A 14 -0.67 25.06 8.94
N LEU A 15 -1.32 23.92 9.21
CA LEU A 15 -1.34 23.35 10.55
C LEU A 15 0.09 22.90 10.91
N PRO A 16 0.49 22.96 12.19
CA PRO A 16 1.80 22.52 12.63
C PRO A 16 1.84 20.98 12.74
N LEU A 17 1.51 20.30 11.66
CA LEU A 17 1.48 18.86 11.51
C LEU A 17 2.60 18.47 10.53
N THR A 18 3.55 17.67 10.99
CA THR A 18 4.60 17.09 10.15
C THR A 18 4.35 15.60 9.97
N PHE A 19 4.76 15.09 8.80
CA PHE A 19 4.70 13.68 8.46
C PHE A 19 6.08 13.22 8.01
N ASP A 20 6.62 12.19 8.65
CA ASP A 20 7.81 11.47 8.20
C ASP A 20 7.36 10.26 7.37
N GLU A 21 7.52 10.36 6.06
CA GLU A 21 7.16 9.31 5.09
C GLU A 21 7.89 7.99 5.35
N ARG A 22 9.14 8.04 5.81
CA ARG A 22 9.96 6.84 6.05
C ARG A 22 9.47 6.06 7.26
N THR A 23 9.15 6.77 8.34
CA THR A 23 8.70 6.13 9.60
C THR A 23 7.18 6.05 9.72
N HIS A 24 6.44 6.67 8.81
CA HIS A 24 4.99 6.86 8.86
C HIS A 24 4.52 7.47 10.20
N VAL A 25 5.33 8.37 10.76
CA VAL A 25 5.03 9.06 12.02
C VAL A 25 4.48 10.45 11.73
N PHE A 26 3.43 10.81 12.47
CA PHE A 26 2.82 12.13 12.45
C PHE A 26 3.17 12.84 13.76
N GLU A 27 3.67 14.07 13.66
CA GLU A 27 3.95 14.93 14.81
C GLU A 27 3.14 16.21 14.71
N TYR A 28 2.50 16.61 15.80
CA TYR A 28 1.76 17.85 15.88
C TYR A 28 2.35 18.73 16.97
N GLU A 29 2.86 19.90 16.59
CA GLU A 29 3.52 20.82 17.51
C GLU A 29 2.55 21.26 18.62
N GLY A 30 2.99 21.17 19.87
CA GLY A 30 2.17 21.49 21.04
C GLY A 30 1.18 20.41 21.46
N SER A 31 1.09 19.26 20.77
CA SER A 31 0.32 18.12 21.25
C SER A 31 1.11 17.32 22.29
N ARG A 32 0.52 17.11 23.47
CA ARG A 32 1.00 16.11 24.45
C ARG A 32 0.56 14.68 24.11
N ARG A 33 -0.23 14.49 23.05
CA ARG A 33 -0.83 13.21 22.65
C ARG A 33 -0.16 12.69 21.40
N ARG A 34 0.19 11.40 21.43
CA ARG A 34 0.63 10.65 20.26
C ARG A 34 -0.51 10.53 19.26
N ILE A 35 -0.32 11.08 18.06
CA ILE A 35 -1.27 10.92 16.95
C ILE A 35 -0.86 9.66 16.18
N VAL A 36 -1.85 8.90 15.71
CA VAL A 36 -1.62 7.70 14.90
C VAL A 36 -2.41 7.83 13.59
N SER A 37 -1.95 7.14 12.56
CA SER A 37 -2.67 7.11 11.28
C SER A 37 -4.04 6.43 11.42
N VAL A 38 -4.97 6.74 10.52
CA VAL A 38 -6.27 6.05 10.43
C VAL A 38 -6.07 4.54 10.28
N THR A 39 -5.10 4.10 9.49
CA THR A 39 -4.81 2.67 9.31
C THR A 39 -4.27 2.04 10.59
N THR A 40 -3.45 2.74 11.37
CA THR A 40 -2.94 2.26 12.66
C THR A 40 -4.08 2.11 13.66
N TYR A 41 -5.00 3.08 13.71
CA TYR A 41 -6.18 3.02 14.57
C TYR A 41 -7.09 1.86 14.17
N ALA A 42 -7.45 1.75 12.90
CA ALA A 42 -8.31 0.67 12.40
C ALA A 42 -7.74 -0.72 12.67
N LYS A 43 -6.42 -0.89 12.50
CA LYS A 43 -5.70 -2.15 12.79
C LYS A 43 -5.85 -2.64 14.22
N GLN A 44 -6.15 -1.77 15.19
CA GLN A 44 -6.35 -2.17 16.59
C GLN A 44 -7.60 -3.04 16.77
N PHE A 45 -8.54 -2.97 15.84
CA PHE A 45 -9.80 -3.72 15.86
C PHE A 45 -9.77 -4.97 14.97
N CYS A 46 -8.65 -5.24 14.30
CA CYS A 46 -8.49 -6.38 13.42
C CYS A 46 -7.52 -7.40 14.03
N ARG A 47 -7.86 -8.68 13.97
CA ARG A 47 -6.92 -9.75 14.29
C ARG A 47 -5.80 -9.78 13.24
N ALA A 48 -4.56 -9.88 13.69
CA ALA A 48 -3.42 -10.08 12.79
C ALA A 48 -3.58 -11.43 12.05
N PHE A 49 -3.14 -11.48 10.79
CA PHE A 49 -3.10 -12.72 10.04
C PHE A 49 -2.18 -13.73 10.72
N ASP A 50 -2.71 -14.91 11.03
CA ASP A 50 -1.99 -16.01 11.64
C ASP A 50 -1.81 -17.13 10.59
N ALA A 51 -0.60 -17.23 10.06
CA ALA A 51 -0.28 -18.23 9.05
C ALA A 51 -0.44 -19.66 9.60
N ASP A 52 -0.19 -19.86 10.88
CA ASP A 52 -0.14 -21.19 11.48
C ASP A 52 -1.55 -21.70 11.76
N GLU A 53 -2.41 -20.82 12.27
CA GLU A 53 -3.84 -21.12 12.41
C GLU A 53 -4.47 -21.53 11.07
N VAL A 54 -4.18 -20.78 9.99
CA VAL A 54 -4.73 -21.09 8.66
C VAL A 54 -4.16 -22.40 8.11
N LEU A 55 -2.85 -22.63 8.28
CA LEU A 55 -2.22 -23.88 7.87
C LEU A 55 -2.72 -25.07 8.69
N ASP A 56 -3.03 -24.90 9.97
CA ASP A 56 -3.58 -25.96 10.82
C ASP A 56 -4.99 -26.35 10.34
N ALA A 57 -5.79 -25.35 9.95
CA ALA A 57 -7.15 -25.57 9.47
C ALA A 57 -7.23 -26.17 8.05
N GLU A 58 -6.43 -25.67 7.10
CA GLU A 58 -6.69 -25.90 5.67
C GLU A 58 -5.66 -26.78 4.95
N TYR A 59 -4.45 -26.98 5.50
CA TYR A 59 -3.35 -27.62 4.78
C TYR A 59 -3.70 -29.02 4.25
N HIS A 60 -4.24 -29.89 5.09
CA HIS A 60 -4.57 -31.27 4.69
C HIS A 60 -5.65 -31.31 3.60
N LYS A 61 -6.60 -30.37 3.65
CA LYS A 61 -7.63 -30.23 2.62
C LYS A 61 -7.00 -29.86 1.28
N TRP A 62 -6.08 -28.89 1.27
CA TRP A 62 -5.40 -28.47 0.05
C TRP A 62 -4.58 -29.59 -0.61
N GLN A 63 -3.96 -30.45 0.21
CA GLN A 63 -3.21 -31.60 -0.31
C GLN A 63 -4.14 -32.69 -0.86
N ARG A 64 -5.29 -32.94 -0.22
CA ARG A 64 -6.25 -33.97 -0.63
C ARG A 64 -7.09 -33.60 -1.85
N GLU A 65 -7.57 -32.35 -1.91
CA GLU A 65 -8.49 -31.86 -2.94
C GLU A 65 -7.78 -31.26 -4.16
N GLU A 66 -6.46 -31.47 -4.26
CA GLU A 66 -5.63 -30.97 -5.36
C GLU A 66 -5.73 -29.44 -5.55
N HIS A 67 -5.57 -28.67 -4.48
CA HIS A 67 -5.68 -27.22 -4.54
C HIS A 67 -4.72 -26.63 -5.60
N PRO A 68 -5.21 -25.79 -6.53
CA PRO A 68 -4.46 -25.40 -7.73
C PRO A 68 -3.14 -24.67 -7.43
N LYS A 69 -3.04 -24.02 -6.27
CA LYS A 69 -1.87 -23.24 -5.87
C LYS A 69 -0.93 -23.94 -4.88
N TYR A 70 -1.45 -24.82 -4.04
CA TYR A 70 -0.73 -25.28 -2.82
C TYR A 70 -0.49 -26.79 -2.78
N ARG A 71 -1.08 -27.54 -3.71
CA ARG A 71 -0.86 -28.98 -3.82
C ARG A 71 0.63 -29.29 -4.01
N GLY A 72 1.15 -30.23 -3.23
CA GLY A 72 2.55 -30.65 -3.26
C GLY A 72 3.52 -29.69 -2.56
N MET A 73 3.07 -28.53 -2.08
CA MET A 73 3.90 -27.63 -1.28
C MET A 73 3.87 -28.07 0.19
N THR A 74 5.02 -27.95 0.88
CA THR A 74 5.07 -28.12 2.33
C THR A 74 4.47 -26.91 3.06
N ARG A 75 4.19 -27.06 4.35
CA ARG A 75 3.67 -25.96 5.19
C ARG A 75 4.64 -24.77 5.19
N GLU A 76 5.93 -25.07 5.30
CA GLU A 76 7.02 -24.09 5.31
C GLU A 76 7.08 -23.35 3.97
N ALA A 77 6.98 -24.08 2.85
CA ALA A 77 6.97 -23.47 1.52
C ALA A 77 5.77 -22.53 1.31
N ILE A 78 4.59 -22.89 1.83
CA ILE A 78 3.40 -22.03 1.77
C ILE A 78 3.58 -20.79 2.66
N ARG A 79 4.13 -20.96 3.87
CA ARG A 79 4.41 -19.84 4.78
C ARG A 79 5.40 -18.85 4.16
N ASP A 80 6.49 -19.36 3.57
CA ASP A 80 7.50 -18.56 2.90
C ASP A 80 6.95 -17.84 1.66
N LEU A 81 6.09 -18.52 0.90
CA LEU A 81 5.34 -17.92 -0.20
C LEU A 81 4.50 -16.75 0.32
N TRP A 82 3.65 -16.92 1.33
CA TRP A 82 2.85 -15.82 1.87
C TRP A 82 3.70 -14.66 2.39
N ALA A 83 4.80 -14.95 3.08
CA ALA A 83 5.70 -13.91 3.58
C ALA A 83 6.38 -13.13 2.43
N ARG A 84 6.78 -13.83 1.36
CA ARG A 84 7.37 -13.22 0.16
C ARG A 84 6.35 -12.40 -0.62
N GLU A 85 5.19 -12.97 -0.95
CA GLU A 85 4.13 -12.26 -1.67
C GLU A 85 3.63 -11.06 -0.87
N GLY A 86 3.54 -11.18 0.46
CA GLY A 86 3.18 -10.08 1.34
C GLY A 86 4.25 -8.97 1.42
N ARG A 87 5.54 -9.28 1.23
CA ARG A 87 6.59 -8.26 1.04
C ARG A 87 6.45 -7.60 -0.33
N HIS A 88 6.38 -8.42 -1.38
CA HIS A 88 6.27 -7.95 -2.76
C HIS A 88 5.07 -7.02 -2.95
N ALA A 89 3.88 -7.40 -2.47
CA ALA A 89 2.68 -6.58 -2.58
C ALA A 89 2.81 -5.23 -1.86
N ARG A 90 3.48 -5.19 -0.69
CA ARG A 90 3.70 -3.93 0.04
C ARG A 90 4.69 -3.03 -0.69
N GLU A 91 5.81 -3.58 -1.16
CA GLU A 91 6.84 -2.84 -1.89
C GLU A 91 6.30 -2.32 -3.22
N HIS A 92 5.59 -3.16 -3.96
CA HIS A 92 4.94 -2.80 -5.20
C HIS A 92 3.87 -1.72 -4.99
N GLY A 93 3.01 -1.86 -3.98
CA GLY A 93 2.00 -0.85 -3.65
C GLY A 93 2.61 0.51 -3.27
N THR A 94 3.72 0.54 -2.52
CA THR A 94 4.47 1.77 -2.25
C THR A 94 5.00 2.40 -3.54
N ALA A 95 5.56 1.58 -4.44
CA ALA A 95 6.10 2.06 -5.71
C ALA A 95 4.99 2.62 -6.63
N VAL A 96 3.84 1.94 -6.73
CA VAL A 96 2.69 2.38 -7.53
C VAL A 96 2.12 3.70 -7.01
N HIS A 97 1.90 3.84 -5.69
CA HIS A 97 1.42 5.12 -5.15
C HIS A 97 2.37 6.27 -5.41
N LYS A 98 3.68 6.04 -5.28
CA LYS A 98 4.69 7.04 -5.63
C LYS A 98 4.65 7.43 -7.10
N ALA A 99 4.52 6.44 -8.00
CA ALA A 99 4.39 6.69 -9.43
C ALA A 99 3.13 7.49 -9.78
N ILE A 100 2.00 7.21 -9.13
CA ILE A 100 0.76 8.00 -9.27
C ILE A 100 0.98 9.43 -8.79
N GLU A 101 1.62 9.63 -7.63
CA GLU A 101 1.93 10.97 -7.12
C GLU A 101 2.83 11.77 -8.09
N GLN A 102 3.84 11.11 -8.66
CA GLN A 102 4.71 11.70 -9.69
C GLN A 102 3.90 12.09 -10.93
N LEU A 103 3.06 11.18 -11.43
CA LEU A 103 2.19 11.43 -12.58
C LEU A 103 1.30 12.67 -12.35
N LEU A 104 0.62 12.75 -11.21
CA LEU A 104 -0.27 13.87 -10.88
C LEU A 104 0.48 15.20 -10.70
N ASN A 105 1.75 15.14 -10.28
CA ASN A 105 2.59 16.34 -10.19
C ASN A 105 3.29 16.71 -11.51
N GLY A 106 3.07 15.95 -12.59
CA GLY A 106 3.76 16.14 -13.87
C GLY A 106 5.26 15.82 -13.79
N GLU A 107 5.66 14.99 -12.84
CA GLU A 107 7.03 14.52 -12.67
C GLU A 107 7.28 13.25 -13.50
N GLU A 108 8.56 12.90 -13.69
CA GLU A 108 8.94 11.68 -14.37
C GLU A 108 8.60 10.45 -13.51
N VAL A 109 7.70 9.60 -14.02
CA VAL A 109 7.33 8.31 -13.40
C VAL A 109 8.50 7.34 -13.49
N ASP A 110 8.72 6.57 -12.40
CA ASP A 110 9.73 5.51 -12.34
C ASP A 110 9.66 4.64 -13.60
N PRO A 111 10.76 4.52 -14.37
CA PRO A 111 10.79 3.73 -15.59
C PRO A 111 10.31 2.29 -15.44
N ARG A 112 10.47 1.69 -14.26
CA ARG A 112 10.04 0.31 -13.96
C ARG A 112 8.52 0.14 -13.91
N LEU A 113 7.78 1.24 -13.76
CA LEU A 113 6.31 1.25 -13.69
C LEU A 113 5.67 1.86 -14.93
N ARG A 114 6.46 2.27 -15.93
CA ARG A 114 5.91 2.73 -17.22
C ARG A 114 5.24 1.57 -17.94
N GLY A 115 4.00 1.76 -18.35
CA GLY A 115 3.18 0.70 -18.97
C GLY A 115 2.75 -0.39 -17.97
N ALA A 116 2.93 -0.17 -16.67
CA ALA A 116 2.31 -1.05 -15.68
C ALA A 116 0.77 -0.85 -15.73
N PRO A 117 -0.04 -1.93 -15.67
CA PRO A 117 -1.49 -1.84 -15.78
C PRO A 117 -2.12 -0.85 -14.78
N GLU A 118 -1.57 -0.74 -13.58
CA GLU A 118 -2.04 0.17 -12.54
C GLU A 118 -1.87 1.64 -12.94
N ILE A 119 -0.78 1.97 -13.64
CA ILE A 119 -0.50 3.33 -14.11
C ILE A 119 -1.37 3.66 -15.32
N GLU A 120 -1.53 2.72 -16.26
CA GLU A 120 -2.41 2.88 -17.41
C GLU A 120 -3.87 3.06 -16.97
N GLN A 121 -4.33 2.28 -16.00
CA GLN A 121 -5.66 2.43 -15.39
C GLN A 121 -5.85 3.79 -14.73
N MET A 122 -4.83 4.30 -14.04
CA MET A 122 -4.88 5.65 -13.46
C MET A 122 -4.96 6.72 -14.57
N GLN A 123 -4.17 6.61 -15.64
CA GLN A 123 -4.23 7.54 -16.77
C GLN A 123 -5.61 7.55 -17.43
N GLN A 124 -6.16 6.37 -17.70
CA GLN A 124 -7.52 6.24 -18.24
C GLN A 124 -8.56 6.85 -17.30
N PHE A 125 -8.43 6.61 -15.98
CA PHE A 125 -9.33 7.20 -14.99
C PHE A 125 -9.27 8.74 -15.03
N LEU A 126 -8.07 9.32 -15.12
CA LEU A 126 -7.91 10.77 -15.20
C LEU A 126 -8.56 11.34 -16.48
N GLU A 127 -8.40 10.67 -17.61
CA GLU A 127 -9.07 11.02 -18.87
C GLU A 127 -10.60 10.93 -18.76
N ASP A 128 -11.11 9.82 -18.22
CA ASP A 128 -12.55 9.58 -18.06
C ASP A 128 -13.23 10.60 -17.14
N GLN A 129 -12.50 11.11 -16.15
CA GLN A 129 -12.98 12.11 -15.21
C GLN A 129 -12.68 13.56 -15.65
N ASP A 130 -12.08 13.77 -16.82
CA ASP A 130 -11.61 15.07 -17.30
C ASP A 130 -10.71 15.79 -16.26
N ILE A 131 -9.90 15.00 -15.55
CA ILE A 131 -8.93 15.49 -14.58
C ILE A 131 -7.60 15.68 -15.30
N VAL A 132 -7.27 16.93 -15.60
CA VAL A 132 -5.95 17.28 -16.11
C VAL A 132 -4.99 17.37 -14.92
N PRO A 133 -4.00 16.48 -14.81
CA PRO A 133 -3.04 16.51 -13.72
C PRO A 133 -2.31 17.84 -13.67
#